data_AF-A0A1Q9NZG1-F1
#
_entry.id   AF-A0A1Q9NZG1-F1
#
_cell.length_a   1.000
_cell.length_b   1.000
_cell.length_c   1.000
_cell.angle_alpha   90.00
_cell.angle_beta   90.00
_cell.angle_gamma   90.00
#
_symmetry.space_group_name_H-M   'P 1'
#
loop_
_entity.id
_entity.type
_entity.pdbx_description
1 polymer ?
#
loop_
_entity_poly.entity_id
_entity_poly.type
_entity_poly.pdbx_seq_one_letter_code
_entity_poly.pdbx_strand_id
1 'polypeptide(L)'
;MTREDPKLLPICQFCGEYKGVGVCKNPACSGSKKDMENGGSNERDSANRSCSVCKDESVVFCVQCGRGFCLTHGEGVKLNRFVSFHQRLGTCAECKQVVCEECWILNPNGDIVCLKHLEEKRKT
;
A
#
# COMPACT_ATOMS: atom_id res chain seq x y z
N MET A 1 -9.80 -15.67 26.84
CA MET A 1 -9.48 -14.99 25.56
C MET A 1 -9.58 -16.05 24.47
N THR A 2 -10.70 -16.07 23.75
CA THR A 2 -10.99 -17.05 22.69
C THR A 2 -10.45 -16.58 21.33
N ARG A 3 -10.19 -17.57 20.48
CA ARG A 3 -9.23 -17.60 19.37
C ARG A 3 -9.89 -17.24 18.03
N GLU A 4 -10.72 -16.20 17.99
CA GLU A 4 -11.59 -15.91 16.83
C GLU A 4 -11.65 -14.44 16.41
N ASP A 5 -10.58 -13.67 16.66
CA ASP A 5 -10.41 -12.39 15.99
C ASP A 5 -9.19 -12.53 15.06
N PRO A 6 -9.39 -12.75 13.74
CA PRO A 6 -8.28 -12.67 12.80
C PRO A 6 -7.87 -11.21 12.80
N LYS A 7 -6.90 -10.89 13.66
CA LYS A 7 -6.27 -9.59 13.81
C LYS A 7 -5.71 -9.21 12.42
N LEU A 8 -6.58 -8.57 11.62
CA LEU A 8 -6.39 -7.89 10.34
C LEU A 8 -5.45 -6.73 10.61
N LEU A 9 -4.21 -7.05 10.83
CA LEU A 9 -3.25 -6.08 11.26
C LEU A 9 -2.42 -5.70 10.05
N PRO A 10 -2.48 -4.44 9.59
CA PRO A 10 -1.52 -3.94 8.63
C PRO A 10 -0.15 -3.97 9.32
N ILE A 11 0.59 -5.04 9.10
CA ILE A 11 1.92 -5.25 9.66
C ILE A 11 2.94 -4.64 8.71
N CYS A 12 3.97 -4.01 9.25
CA CYS A 12 5.11 -3.57 8.49
C CYS A 12 5.89 -4.77 8.00
N GLN A 13 6.10 -4.85 6.68
CA GLN A 13 6.87 -5.92 6.06
C GLN A 13 8.36 -5.95 6.44
N PHE A 14 8.89 -4.87 7.05
CA PHE A 14 10.30 -4.77 7.43
C PHE A 14 10.55 -5.17 8.88
N CYS A 15 9.71 -4.73 9.82
CA CYS A 15 9.89 -5.00 11.24
C CYS A 15 8.86 -5.94 11.85
N GLY A 16 7.84 -6.37 11.11
CA GLY A 16 6.78 -7.22 11.62
C GLY A 16 5.88 -6.56 12.67
N GLU A 17 5.99 -5.24 12.88
CA GLU A 17 5.13 -4.51 13.80
C GLU A 17 3.86 -3.97 13.15
N TYR A 18 2.82 -3.77 13.94
CA TYR A 18 1.61 -3.10 13.51
C TYR A 18 1.89 -1.70 12.98
N LYS A 19 1.77 -1.50 11.66
CA LYS A 19 1.88 -0.17 11.04
C LYS A 19 0.57 0.62 11.01
N GLY A 20 -0.59 -0.03 11.03
CA GLY A 20 -1.86 0.68 10.77
C GLY A 20 -2.02 1.08 9.30
N VAL A 21 -2.70 2.19 9.03
CA VAL A 21 -2.77 2.79 7.68
C VAL A 21 -1.49 3.58 7.39
N GLY A 22 -0.93 3.43 6.18
CA GLY A 22 0.22 4.21 5.72
C GLY A 22 1.59 3.53 5.93
N VAL A 23 2.61 4.34 6.20
CA VAL A 23 4.00 3.90 6.43
C VAL A 23 4.17 3.28 7.82
N CYS A 24 5.27 2.57 8.04
CA CYS A 24 5.55 2.03 9.38
C CYS A 24 5.69 3.18 10.39
N LYS A 25 5.12 2.97 11.58
CA LYS A 25 5.19 3.94 12.69
C LYS A 25 6.36 3.67 13.62
N ASN A 26 7.05 2.54 13.47
CA ASN A 26 8.21 2.19 14.30
C ASN A 26 9.41 3.02 13.85
N PRO A 27 9.86 4.04 14.58
CA PRO A 27 10.92 4.91 14.11
C PRO A 27 12.22 4.16 13.84
N ALA A 28 12.49 3.00 14.45
CA ALA A 28 13.68 2.20 14.19
C ALA A 28 13.59 1.34 12.91
N CYS A 29 12.42 1.26 12.28
CA CYS A 29 12.17 0.43 11.12
C CYS A 29 12.54 1.13 9.81
N SER A 30 13.22 0.44 8.89
CA SER A 30 13.53 0.94 7.54
C SER A 30 12.30 1.24 6.69
N GLY A 31 11.14 0.69 7.08
CA GLY A 31 9.84 0.99 6.48
C GLY A 31 9.15 2.24 7.04
N SER A 32 9.77 2.91 8.01
CA SER A 32 9.28 4.16 8.59
C SER A 32 9.92 5.31 7.84
N LYS A 33 9.10 6.29 7.44
CA LYS A 33 9.62 7.54 6.89
C LYS A 33 10.30 8.29 8.03
N LYS A 34 11.61 8.09 8.22
CA LYS A 34 12.40 8.90 9.17
C LYS A 34 12.50 10.37 8.72
N ASP A 35 12.25 10.68 7.45
CA ASP A 35 12.50 12.02 6.90
C ASP A 35 11.48 12.43 5.82
N MET A 36 10.19 12.56 6.17
CA MET A 36 9.25 13.38 5.38
C MET A 36 8.27 14.13 6.28
N GLU A 37 8.78 14.82 7.29
CA GLU A 37 8.10 16.02 7.82
C GLU A 37 8.59 17.24 7.04
N ASN A 38 8.17 17.34 5.79
CA ASN A 38 7.99 18.62 5.09
C ASN A 38 7.36 18.32 3.72
N GLY A 39 6.04 18.48 3.66
CA GLY A 39 5.27 18.20 2.46
C GLY A 39 3.79 18.17 2.76
N GLY A 40 3.32 19.12 3.57
CA GLY A 40 1.93 19.52 3.49
C GLY A 40 1.72 20.17 2.13
N SER A 41 1.20 19.41 1.17
CA SER A 41 0.56 19.98 0.01
C SER A 41 -0.62 19.10 -0.38
N ASN A 42 -1.79 19.62 -0.02
CA ASN A 42 -2.99 19.52 -0.84
C ASN A 42 -2.65 20.03 -2.25
N GLU A 43 -2.09 19.19 -3.11
CA GLU A 43 -1.99 19.48 -4.54
C GLU A 43 -2.45 18.24 -5.29
N ARG A 44 -3.78 18.15 -5.42
CA ARG A 44 -4.41 17.58 -6.59
C ARG A 44 -4.06 18.50 -7.76
N ASP A 45 -2.87 18.40 -8.34
CA ASP A 45 -2.63 18.79 -9.74
C ASP A 45 -1.19 18.49 -10.13
N SER A 46 -0.98 18.18 -11.41
CA SER A 46 0.30 17.89 -12.04
C SER A 46 0.93 16.52 -11.75
N ALA A 47 0.39 15.51 -12.43
CA ALA A 47 1.15 14.57 -13.26
C ALA A 47 2.65 14.40 -12.94
N ASN A 48 2.98 13.92 -11.74
CA ASN A 48 4.31 13.37 -11.50
C ASN A 48 4.38 12.04 -12.26
N ARG A 49 4.68 12.10 -13.56
CA ARG A 49 4.87 10.93 -14.44
C ARG A 49 6.16 10.17 -14.09
N SER A 50 6.64 10.27 -12.85
CA SER A 50 7.88 9.67 -12.39
C SER A 50 7.62 8.64 -11.30
N CYS A 51 8.35 7.53 -11.39
CA CYS A 51 8.20 6.38 -10.53
C CYS A 51 8.53 6.78 -9.10
N SER A 52 7.65 6.43 -8.17
CA SER A 52 7.81 6.76 -6.76
C SER A 52 9.03 6.09 -6.10
N VAL A 53 9.63 5.11 -6.78
CA VAL A 53 10.82 4.37 -6.33
C VAL A 53 12.10 4.90 -7.00
N CYS A 54 12.19 4.84 -8.34
CA CYS A 54 13.43 5.17 -9.08
C CYS A 54 13.40 6.50 -9.84
N LYS A 55 12.28 7.24 -9.84
CA LYS A 55 12.07 8.50 -10.58
C LYS A 55 12.01 8.40 -12.12
N ASP A 56 12.23 7.22 -12.70
CA ASP A 56 11.98 6.94 -14.13
C ASP A 56 10.52 7.15 -14.54
N GLU A 57 10.21 7.13 -15.84
CA GLU A 57 8.85 7.32 -16.33
C GLU A 57 7.85 6.29 -15.73
N SER A 58 6.71 6.79 -15.25
CA SER A 58 5.61 6.01 -14.71
C SER A 58 4.62 5.63 -15.77
N VAL A 59 4.23 4.36 -15.74
CA VAL A 59 3.25 3.77 -16.66
C VAL A 59 2.01 3.25 -15.93
N VAL A 60 2.07 3.08 -14.61
CA VAL A 60 0.97 2.59 -13.77
C VAL A 60 0.84 3.49 -12.54
N PHE A 61 -0.39 3.76 -12.12
CA PHE A 61 -0.69 4.66 -11.00
C PHE A 61 -1.63 3.98 -9.98
N CYS A 62 -1.38 4.23 -8.69
CA CYS A 62 -2.28 3.83 -7.62
C CYS A 62 -3.56 4.67 -7.68
N VAL A 63 -4.74 4.03 -7.71
CA VAL A 63 -6.02 4.76 -7.76
C VAL A 63 -6.32 5.57 -6.49
N GLN A 64 -5.73 5.17 -5.36
CA GLN A 64 -6.04 5.77 -4.04
C GLN A 64 -5.19 7.00 -3.75
N CYS A 65 -3.90 6.98 -4.08
CA CYS A 65 -2.97 8.05 -3.73
C CYS A 65 -2.29 8.70 -4.95
N GLY A 66 -2.56 8.24 -6.17
CA GLY A 66 -1.99 8.81 -7.40
C GLY A 66 -0.50 8.54 -7.63
N ARG A 67 0.19 7.79 -6.74
CA ARG A 67 1.60 7.46 -6.90
C ARG A 67 1.84 6.66 -8.18
N GLY A 68 2.77 7.14 -9.00
CA GLY A 68 3.20 6.48 -10.23
C GLY A 68 4.33 5.47 -10.02
N PHE A 69 4.36 4.43 -10.86
CA PHE A 69 5.36 3.38 -10.87
C PHE A 69 5.78 3.05 -12.32
N CYS A 70 7.07 2.81 -12.54
CA CYS A 70 7.59 2.31 -13.81
C CYS A 70 7.23 0.84 -14.02
N LEU A 71 7.56 0.26 -15.18
CA LEU A 71 7.24 -1.15 -15.50
C LEU A 71 7.80 -2.12 -14.47
N THR A 72 9.07 -1.97 -14.09
CA THR A 72 9.77 -2.85 -13.14
C THR A 72 9.18 -2.73 -11.74
N HIS A 73 8.97 -1.51 -11.23
CA HIS A 73 8.39 -1.32 -9.89
C HIS A 73 6.87 -1.49 -9.83
N GLY A 74 6.21 -1.54 -10.99
CA GLY A 74 4.81 -1.90 -11.15
C GLY A 74 4.56 -3.39 -11.34
N GLU A 75 5.60 -4.22 -11.21
CA GLU A 75 5.45 -5.66 -11.11
C GLU A 75 4.46 -6.01 -9.98
N GLY A 76 3.48 -6.84 -10.32
CA GLY A 76 2.37 -7.18 -9.44
C GLY A 76 1.07 -6.42 -9.70
N VAL A 77 1.04 -5.43 -10.60
CA VAL A 77 -0.18 -4.66 -10.92
C VAL A 77 -1.39 -5.56 -11.25
N LYS A 78 -1.21 -6.69 -11.93
CA LYS A 78 -2.28 -7.64 -12.30
C LYS A 78 -2.59 -8.68 -11.22
N LEU A 79 -1.84 -8.71 -10.14
CA LEU A 79 -1.96 -9.72 -9.09
C LEU A 79 -2.89 -9.22 -8.00
N ASN A 80 -3.87 -10.04 -7.63
CA ASN A 80 -4.73 -9.79 -6.49
C ASN A 80 -4.26 -10.50 -5.21
N ARG A 81 -3.06 -11.07 -5.23
CA ARG A 81 -2.44 -11.77 -4.11
C ARG A 81 -1.02 -11.26 -3.92
N PHE A 82 -0.56 -11.38 -2.69
CA PHE A 82 0.83 -11.10 -2.36
C PHE A 82 1.73 -12.24 -2.81
N VAL A 83 2.75 -11.91 -3.61
CA VAL A 83 3.72 -12.90 -4.11
C VAL A 83 5.14 -12.68 -3.60
N SER A 84 5.49 -11.45 -3.20
CA SER A 84 6.86 -11.08 -2.85
C SER A 84 6.90 -9.80 -2.04
N PHE A 85 7.88 -9.68 -1.13
CA PHE A 85 8.17 -8.45 -0.38
C PHE A 85 8.61 -7.27 -1.25
N HIS A 86 8.96 -7.52 -2.52
CA HIS A 86 9.26 -6.48 -3.49
C HIS A 86 8.02 -5.99 -4.25
N GLN A 87 6.83 -6.52 -3.95
CA GLN A 87 5.60 -6.19 -4.68
C GLN A 87 5.14 -4.76 -4.38
N ARG A 88 5.33 -3.91 -5.40
CA ARG A 88 4.90 -2.50 -5.54
C ARG A 88 3.42 -2.28 -5.46
N LEU A 89 2.79 -2.98 -6.37
CA LEU A 89 1.41 -2.77 -6.75
C LEU A 89 0.67 -4.10 -6.64
N GLY A 90 -0.62 -3.98 -6.40
CA GLY A 90 -1.55 -5.09 -6.47
C GLY A 90 -2.88 -4.61 -6.98
N THR A 91 -3.70 -5.55 -7.39
CA THR A 91 -5.11 -5.33 -7.72
C THR A 91 -5.95 -5.70 -6.50
N CYS A 92 -6.79 -4.79 -6.03
CA CYS A 92 -7.73 -5.11 -4.96
C CYS A 92 -8.66 -6.26 -5.38
N ALA A 93 -8.75 -7.31 -4.58
CA ALA A 93 -9.60 -8.46 -4.84
C ALA A 93 -11.10 -8.12 -4.89
N GLU A 94 -11.51 -7.04 -4.23
CA GLU A 94 -12.90 -6.60 -4.11
C GLU A 94 -13.31 -5.65 -5.26
N CYS A 95 -12.62 -4.52 -5.48
CA CYS A 95 -12.99 -3.55 -6.54
C CYS A 95 -12.18 -3.67 -7.84
N LYS A 96 -11.23 -4.59 -7.91
CA LYS A 96 -10.34 -4.80 -9.07
C LYS A 96 -9.50 -3.57 -9.47
N GLN A 97 -9.37 -2.58 -8.58
CA GLN A 97 -8.56 -1.40 -8.82
C GLN A 97 -7.10 -1.61 -8.40
N VAL A 98 -6.18 -0.96 -9.10
CA VAL A 98 -4.75 -0.98 -8.81
C VAL A 98 -4.45 -0.11 -7.59
N VAL A 99 -3.71 -0.67 -6.63
CA VAL A 99 -3.34 -0.05 -5.36
C VAL A 99 -1.89 -0.36 -5.00
N CYS A 100 -1.17 0.62 -4.48
CA CYS A 100 0.23 0.46 -4.04
C CYS A 100 0.34 -0.09 -2.62
N GLU A 101 1.55 -0.50 -2.21
CA GLU A 101 1.85 -1.11 -0.90
C GLU A 101 1.48 -0.26 0.33
N GLU A 102 1.26 1.04 0.14
CA GLU A 102 0.76 1.94 1.18
C GLU A 102 -0.77 2.02 1.26
N CYS A 103 -1.48 1.53 0.23
CA CYS A 103 -2.93 1.65 0.06
C CYS A 103 -3.67 0.29 0.03
N TRP A 104 -2.97 -0.82 0.31
CA TRP A 104 -3.57 -2.13 0.49
C TRP A 104 -3.10 -2.85 1.76
N ILE A 105 -3.91 -3.83 2.16
CA ILE A 105 -3.63 -4.82 3.20
C ILE A 105 -3.94 -6.22 2.66
N LEU A 106 -3.47 -7.27 3.33
CA LEU A 106 -3.89 -8.64 3.03
C LEU A 106 -5.12 -9.02 3.87
N ASN A 107 -6.09 -9.65 3.22
CA ASN A 107 -7.12 -10.40 3.93
C ASN A 107 -6.53 -11.71 4.49
N PRO A 108 -7.28 -12.48 5.31
CA PRO A 108 -6.80 -13.74 5.87
C PRO A 108 -6.45 -14.81 4.83
N ASN A 109 -6.96 -14.68 3.60
CA ASN A 109 -6.65 -15.58 2.48
C ASN A 109 -5.37 -15.16 1.72
N GLY A 110 -4.70 -14.07 2.13
CA GLY A 110 -3.54 -13.52 1.44
C GLY A 110 -3.88 -12.70 0.19
N ASP A 111 -5.15 -12.36 -0.03
CA ASP A 111 -5.56 -11.49 -1.12
C ASP A 111 -5.40 -10.02 -0.75
N ILE A 112 -5.04 -9.21 -1.73
CA ILE A 112 -4.83 -7.78 -1.62
C ILE A 112 -6.20 -7.08 -1.55
N VAL A 113 -6.43 -6.31 -0.48
CA VAL A 113 -7.65 -5.51 -0.27
C VAL A 113 -7.27 -4.05 -0.08
N CYS A 114 -7.91 -3.13 -0.82
CA CYS A 114 -7.64 -1.70 -0.66
C CYS A 114 -8.19 -1.18 0.67
N LEU A 115 -7.56 -0.14 1.20
CA LEU A 115 -7.94 0.41 2.50
C LEU A 115 -9.37 0.97 2.54
N LYS A 116 -9.93 1.39 1.39
CA LYS A 116 -11.33 1.84 1.30
C LYS A 116 -12.32 0.76 1.76
N HIS A 117 -12.19 -0.48 1.28
CA HIS A 117 -13.08 -1.57 1.71
C HIS A 117 -12.84 -1.99 3.16
N LEU A 118 -11.62 -1.83 3.66
CA LEU A 118 -11.34 -2.07 5.08
C LEU A 118 -12.11 -1.08 5.97
N GLU A 119 -12.20 0.20 5.56
CA GLU A 119 -12.95 1.22 6.28
C GLU A 119 -14.46 0.99 6.22
N GLU A 120 -14.99 0.58 5.06
CA GLU A 120 -16.40 0.26 4.88
C GLU A 120 -16.82 -0.91 5.78
N LYS A 121 -16.00 -1.96 5.87
CA LYS A 121 -16.25 -3.13 6.73
C LYS A 121 -16.15 -2.85 8.23
N ARG A 122 -15.49 -1.78 8.65
CA ARG A 122 -15.41 -1.37 10.07
C ARG A 122 -16.64 -0.61 10.54
N LYS A 123 -17.45 -0.09 9.62
CA LYS A 123 -18.66 0.70 9.93
C LYS A 123 -19.92 -0.17 10.02
N THR A 124 -19.84 -1.42 9.57
CA THR A 124 -20.87 -2.46 9.66
C THR A 124 -20.62 -3.36 10.86
#